data_AF-A0A8E2UBY8-F1
#
_entry.id   AF-A0A8E2UBY8-F1
#
_cell.length_a   1.000
_cell.length_b   1.000
_cell.length_c   1.000
_cell.angle_alpha   90.00
_cell.angle_beta   90.00
_cell.angle_gamma   90.00
#
_symmetry.space_group_name_H-M   'P 1'
#
loop_
_entity.id
_entity.type
_entity.pdbx_description
1 polymer ?
#
loop_
_entity_poly.entity_id
_entity_poly.type
_entity_poly.pdbx_seq_one_letter_code
_entity_poly.pdbx_strand_id
1 'polypeptide(L)'
;MTADSNDHAWRALSKRVGEAAAELDARAARRETLGELVERRSVLGIRRGPVMRRVSSVWRLRELLLDDQGGLYRVGSVIRVAKQPDHYSEQSALAAERRRVQLAALRSGFEVGETVNYGATPIQLSDGLGVDAHPGLEVVGGEVVLHWGAVPGAQAGLGAGSSSALAAYLDDAVALLTGR
;
A
#
# COMPACT_ATOMS: atom_id res chain seq x y z
N MET A 1 15.61 28.54 -8.80
CA MET A 1 16.53 27.46 -8.39
C MET A 1 15.80 26.33 -7.63
N THR A 2 14.47 26.36 -7.50
CA THR A 2 13.68 25.43 -6.67
C THR A 2 13.08 24.25 -7.45
N ALA A 3 12.62 24.46 -8.69
CA ALA A 3 12.06 23.40 -9.53
C ALA A 3 13.08 22.31 -9.89
N ASP A 4 14.27 22.70 -10.34
CA ASP A 4 15.34 21.77 -10.74
C ASP A 4 15.85 20.90 -9.56
N SER A 5 15.87 21.48 -8.36
CA SER A 5 16.21 20.76 -7.11
C SER A 5 15.14 19.75 -6.72
N ASN A 6 13.86 20.11 -6.86
CA ASN A 6 12.75 19.20 -6.58
C ASN A 6 12.72 18.03 -7.58
N ASP A 7 12.92 18.30 -8.86
CA ASP A 7 13.03 17.28 -9.90
C ASP A 7 14.19 16.32 -9.60
N HIS A 8 15.33 16.84 -9.17
CA HIS A 8 16.46 16.02 -8.76
C HIS A 8 16.11 15.10 -7.58
N ALA A 9 15.43 15.62 -6.55
CA ALA A 9 14.97 14.84 -5.40
C ALA A 9 14.04 13.69 -5.80
N TRP A 10 13.06 13.94 -6.68
CA TRP A 10 12.13 12.92 -7.17
C TRP A 10 12.82 11.86 -8.04
N ARG A 11 13.76 12.26 -8.89
CA ARG A 11 14.56 11.31 -9.69
C ARG A 11 15.46 10.45 -8.82
N ALA A 12 16.08 11.04 -7.80
CA ALA A 12 16.90 10.31 -6.83
C ALA A 12 16.05 9.28 -6.06
N LEU A 13 14.86 9.67 -5.58
CA LEU A 13 13.93 8.75 -4.92
C LEU A 13 13.49 7.62 -5.86
N SER A 14 13.08 7.93 -7.09
CA SER A 14 12.62 6.95 -8.07
C SER A 14 13.70 5.93 -8.38
N LYS A 15 14.94 6.40 -8.55
CA LYS A 15 16.11 5.53 -8.72
C LYS A 15 16.29 4.61 -7.51
N ARG A 16 16.25 5.16 -6.29
CA ARG A 16 16.41 4.38 -5.05
C ARG A 16 15.30 3.33 -4.88
N VAL A 17 14.06 3.63 -5.25
CA VAL A 17 12.95 2.67 -5.25
C VAL A 17 13.23 1.50 -6.21
N GLY A 18 13.71 1.78 -7.42
CA GLY A 18 14.13 0.74 -8.35
C GLY A 18 15.27 -0.14 -7.80
N GLU A 19 16.26 0.46 -7.15
CA GLU A 19 17.34 -0.26 -6.48
C GLU A 19 16.81 -1.15 -5.33
N ALA A 20 15.85 -0.67 -4.54
CA ALA A 20 15.24 -1.45 -3.46
C ALA A 20 14.50 -2.68 -3.99
N ALA A 21 13.72 -2.52 -5.06
CA ALA A 21 13.01 -3.62 -5.70
C ALA A 21 14.00 -4.69 -6.20
N ALA A 22 15.10 -4.27 -6.84
CA ALA A 22 16.15 -5.18 -7.30
C ALA A 22 16.84 -5.91 -6.13
N GLU A 23 17.12 -5.23 -5.02
CA GLU A 23 17.72 -5.83 -3.83
C GLU A 23 16.82 -6.89 -3.17
N LEU A 24 15.53 -6.59 -3.06
CA LEU A 24 14.53 -7.50 -2.49
C LEU A 24 14.32 -8.73 -3.38
N ASP A 25 14.31 -8.53 -4.69
CA ASP A 25 14.18 -9.62 -5.66
C ASP A 25 15.40 -10.53 -5.64
N ALA A 26 16.61 -9.96 -5.66
CA ALA A 26 17.86 -10.72 -5.60
C ALA A 26 17.99 -11.59 -4.34
N ARG A 27 17.30 -11.23 -3.27
CA ARG A 27 17.26 -11.99 -2.01
C ARG A 27 16.04 -12.88 -1.85
N ALA A 28 15.20 -12.99 -2.87
CA ALA A 28 13.93 -13.71 -2.82
C ALA A 28 13.10 -13.33 -1.57
N ALA A 29 13.09 -12.03 -1.23
CA ALA A 29 12.37 -11.53 -0.08
C ALA A 29 10.87 -11.86 -0.20
N ARG A 30 10.23 -12.19 0.93
CA ARG A 30 8.83 -12.63 0.96
C ARG A 30 7.92 -11.59 0.31
N ARG A 31 7.13 -12.04 -0.66
CA ARG A 31 6.09 -11.25 -1.31
C ARG A 31 4.69 -11.54 -0.74
N GLU A 32 3.82 -10.55 -0.84
CA GLU A 32 2.39 -10.59 -0.55
C GLU A 32 1.60 -10.14 -1.78
N THR A 33 0.27 -10.18 -1.71
CA THR A 33 -0.59 -9.74 -2.81
C THR A 33 -1.16 -8.36 -2.52
N LEU A 34 -1.13 -7.47 -3.51
CA LEU A 34 -1.94 -6.27 -3.54
C LEU A 34 -3.26 -6.56 -4.28
N GLY A 35 -4.38 -6.30 -3.62
CA GLY A 35 -5.72 -6.44 -4.14
C GLY A 35 -6.51 -5.13 -4.09
N GLU A 36 -7.51 -5.02 -4.96
CA GLU A 36 -8.46 -3.93 -4.98
C GLU A 36 -9.86 -4.48 -4.73
N LEU A 37 -10.56 -3.94 -3.72
CA LEU A 37 -11.95 -4.27 -3.46
C LEU A 37 -12.84 -3.44 -4.38
N VAL A 38 -13.45 -4.09 -5.37
CA VAL A 38 -14.28 -3.43 -6.39
C VAL A 38 -15.76 -3.64 -6.07
N GLU A 39 -16.45 -2.52 -5.83
CA GLU A 39 -17.91 -2.49 -5.72
C GLU A 39 -18.56 -2.76 -7.08
N ARG A 40 -19.49 -3.72 -7.13
CA ARG A 40 -20.18 -4.06 -8.38
C ARG A 40 -21.54 -3.38 -8.45
N ARG A 41 -21.78 -2.64 -9.52
CA ARG A 41 -23.10 -2.07 -9.80
C ARG A 41 -24.14 -3.17 -9.97
N SER A 42 -25.33 -2.95 -9.41
CA SER A 42 -26.48 -3.82 -9.63
C SER A 42 -26.93 -3.72 -11.08
N VAL A 43 -27.13 -4.86 -11.73
CA VAL A 43 -27.66 -4.95 -13.09
C VAL A 43 -28.97 -5.73 -13.03
N LEU A 44 -30.04 -5.18 -13.61
CA LEU A 44 -31.38 -5.79 -13.63
C LEU A 44 -31.90 -6.19 -12.23
N GLY A 45 -31.71 -5.34 -11.21
CA GLY A 45 -32.20 -5.57 -9.85
C GLY A 45 -31.39 -6.58 -9.02
N ILE A 46 -30.40 -7.27 -9.60
CA ILE A 46 -29.55 -8.23 -8.88
C ILE A 46 -28.40 -7.47 -8.20
N ARG A 47 -28.44 -7.37 -6.87
CA ARG A 47 -27.33 -6.87 -6.04
C ARG A 47 -26.16 -7.84 -6.18
N ARG A 48 -25.04 -7.36 -6.75
CA ARG A 48 -23.80 -8.13 -6.80
C ARG A 48 -22.92 -7.71 -5.63
N GLY A 49 -22.49 -8.69 -4.83
CA GLY A 49 -21.49 -8.43 -3.79
C GLY A 49 -20.17 -7.93 -4.40
N PRO A 50 -19.31 -7.30 -3.59
CA PRO A 50 -18.01 -6.83 -4.05
C PRO A 50 -17.14 -8.01 -4.47
N VAL A 51 -16.16 -7.73 -5.32
CA VAL A 51 -15.13 -8.70 -5.74
C VAL A 51 -13.75 -8.13 -5.41
N MET A 52 -12.81 -9.01 -5.13
CA MET A 52 -11.42 -8.64 -4.90
C MET A 52 -10.65 -8.86 -6.21
N ARG A 53 -10.05 -7.81 -6.77
CA ARG A 53 -9.23 -7.90 -7.98
C ARG A 53 -7.76 -7.97 -7.58
N ARG A 54 -7.00 -8.92 -8.12
CA ARG A 54 -5.54 -8.95 -7.96
C ARG A 54 -4.92 -7.81 -8.78
N VAL A 55 -4.06 -7.03 -8.15
CA VAL A 55 -3.37 -5.89 -8.77
C VAL A 55 -1.94 -6.28 -9.11
N SER A 56 -1.14 -6.59 -8.09
CA SER A 56 0.27 -6.94 -8.24
C SER A 56 0.75 -7.80 -7.07
N SER A 57 1.96 -8.33 -7.19
CA SER A 57 2.69 -8.89 -6.05
C SER A 57 3.59 -7.79 -5.46
N VAL A 58 3.63 -7.68 -4.14
CA VAL A 58 4.32 -6.59 -3.44
C VAL A 58 5.18 -7.12 -2.30
N TRP A 59 6.27 -6.43 -2.00
CA TRP A 59 6.95 -6.53 -0.72
C TRP A 59 6.30 -5.58 0.28
N ARG A 60 6.03 -6.06 1.50
CA ARG A 60 5.47 -5.25 2.58
C ARG A 60 6.60 -4.61 3.39
N LEU A 61 6.87 -3.35 3.12
CA LEU A 61 7.92 -2.53 3.72
C LEU A 61 7.35 -1.69 4.86
N ARG A 62 7.09 -2.31 6.02
CA ARG A 62 6.44 -1.66 7.18
C ARG A 62 5.06 -1.07 6.82
N GLU A 63 4.94 0.25 6.69
CA GLU A 63 3.72 0.98 6.30
C GLU A 63 3.64 1.28 4.79
N LEU A 64 4.63 0.81 4.02
CA LEU A 64 4.68 0.93 2.57
C LEU A 64 4.58 -0.44 1.90
N LEU A 65 4.11 -0.45 0.67
CA LEU A 65 4.17 -1.58 -0.24
C LEU A 65 5.00 -1.17 -1.46
N LEU A 66 5.85 -2.08 -1.93
CA LEU A 66 6.64 -1.90 -3.15
C LEU A 66 6.33 -3.06 -4.10
N ASP A 67 5.92 -2.76 -5.32
CA ASP A 67 5.83 -3.77 -6.38
C ASP A 67 7.14 -3.89 -7.17
N ASP A 68 7.21 -4.91 -8.03
CA ASP A 68 8.40 -5.19 -8.85
C ASP A 68 8.59 -4.23 -10.03
N GLN A 69 7.63 -3.38 -10.33
CA GLN A 69 7.71 -2.33 -11.35
C GLN A 69 8.12 -0.97 -10.74
N GLY A 70 8.43 -0.92 -9.44
CA GLY A 70 8.77 0.32 -8.74
C GLY A 70 7.58 1.14 -8.28
N GLY A 71 6.36 0.59 -8.34
CA GLY A 71 5.16 1.17 -7.76
C GLY A 71 5.24 1.17 -6.24
N LEU A 72 5.15 2.37 -5.64
CA LEU A 72 5.15 2.55 -4.20
C LEU A 72 3.73 2.89 -3.72
N TYR A 73 3.31 2.28 -2.61
CA TYR A 73 1.98 2.48 -2.05
C TYR A 73 2.07 2.64 -0.53
N ARG A 74 1.13 3.39 0.06
CA ARG A 74 0.86 3.31 1.50
C ARG A 74 -0.03 2.12 1.78
N VAL A 75 0.26 1.40 2.86
CA VAL A 75 -0.58 0.30 3.32
C VAL A 75 -1.96 0.84 3.69
N GLY A 76 -3.01 0.14 3.23
CA GLY A 76 -4.38 0.35 3.67
C GLY A 76 -4.74 -0.67 4.76
N SER A 77 -5.50 -1.68 4.38
CA SER A 77 -5.88 -2.80 5.23
C SER A 77 -5.27 -4.12 4.73
N VAL A 78 -5.21 -5.11 5.61
CA VAL A 78 -4.68 -6.44 5.28
C VAL A 78 -5.63 -7.52 5.77
N ILE A 79 -5.83 -8.54 4.94
CA ILE A 79 -6.46 -9.79 5.36
C ILE A 79 -5.51 -10.96 5.13
N ARG A 80 -5.60 -11.95 6.01
CA ARG A 80 -5.18 -13.32 5.71
C ARG A 80 -6.43 -14.09 5.32
N VAL A 81 -6.47 -14.60 4.10
CA VAL A 81 -7.65 -15.28 3.56
C VAL A 81 -7.92 -16.53 4.38
N ALA A 82 -9.14 -16.65 4.89
CA ALA A 82 -9.53 -17.78 5.73
C ALA A 82 -10.90 -18.32 5.28
N LYS A 83 -11.07 -19.65 5.41
CA LYS A 83 -12.37 -20.28 5.22
C LYS A 83 -13.38 -19.64 6.17
N GLN A 84 -14.57 -19.36 5.64
CA GLN A 84 -15.65 -18.81 6.46
C GLN A 84 -16.37 -19.94 7.19
N PRO A 85 -16.70 -19.77 8.49
CA PRO A 85 -17.51 -20.76 9.20
C PRO A 85 -18.91 -20.87 8.57
N ASP A 86 -19.49 -22.07 8.60
CA ASP A 86 -20.86 -22.31 8.11
C ASP A 86 -21.90 -21.55 8.94
N HIS A 87 -21.62 -21.37 10.24
CA HIS A 87 -22.42 -20.58 11.16
C HIS A 87 -21.62 -19.41 11.70
N TYR A 88 -21.99 -18.20 11.30
CA TYR A 88 -21.34 -16.96 11.72
C TYR A 88 -22.40 -15.98 12.22
N SER A 89 -22.31 -15.60 13.50
CA SER A 89 -23.12 -14.52 14.06
C SER A 89 -22.40 -13.20 13.85
N GLU A 90 -23.01 -12.30 13.08
CA GLU A 90 -22.47 -10.96 12.83
C GLU A 90 -22.77 -10.06 14.02
N GLN A 91 -21.87 -10.07 15.01
CA GLN A 91 -22.05 -9.34 16.27
C GLN A 91 -21.80 -7.83 16.15
N SER A 92 -21.26 -7.35 15.01
CA SER A 92 -21.00 -5.93 14.76
C SER A 92 -20.87 -5.60 13.26
N ALA A 93 -20.99 -4.32 12.91
CA ALA A 93 -20.76 -3.83 11.55
C ALA A 93 -19.31 -4.10 11.07
N LEU A 94 -18.32 -4.01 11.96
CA LEU A 94 -16.93 -4.34 11.65
C LEU A 94 -16.74 -5.84 11.34
N ALA A 95 -17.44 -6.72 12.06
CA ALA A 95 -17.43 -8.15 11.78
C ALA A 95 -18.07 -8.46 10.42
N ALA A 96 -19.20 -7.83 10.11
CA ALA A 96 -19.86 -7.94 8.81
C ALA A 96 -18.95 -7.45 7.66
N GLU A 97 -18.25 -6.32 7.84
CA GLU A 97 -17.32 -5.80 6.83
C GLU A 97 -16.13 -6.73 6.60
N ARG A 98 -15.48 -7.20 7.68
CA ARG A 98 -14.38 -8.18 7.55
C ARG A 98 -14.83 -9.45 6.82
N ARG A 99 -16.02 -9.97 7.13
CA ARG A 99 -16.60 -11.12 6.44
C ARG A 99 -16.85 -10.83 4.97
N ARG A 100 -17.40 -9.65 4.64
CA ARG A 100 -17.65 -9.20 3.28
C ARG A 100 -16.36 -9.18 2.45
N VAL A 101 -15.26 -8.64 3.00
CA VAL A 101 -13.95 -8.63 2.34
C VAL A 101 -13.38 -10.06 2.17
N GLN A 102 -13.48 -10.90 3.20
CA GLN A 102 -13.04 -12.30 3.14
C GLN A 102 -13.79 -13.09 2.05
N LEU A 103 -15.11 -12.95 1.98
CA LEU A 103 -15.92 -13.58 0.95
C LEU A 103 -15.60 -13.04 -0.45
N ALA A 104 -15.32 -11.75 -0.58
CA ALA A 104 -14.89 -11.16 -1.85
C ALA A 104 -13.58 -11.79 -2.32
N ALA A 105 -12.60 -11.97 -1.44
CA ALA A 105 -11.34 -12.63 -1.76
C ALA A 105 -11.54 -14.10 -2.18
N LEU A 106 -12.25 -14.89 -1.37
CA LEU A 106 -12.52 -16.31 -1.68
C LEU A 106 -13.25 -16.48 -3.02
N ARG A 107 -14.30 -15.69 -3.27
CA ARG A 107 -15.07 -15.76 -4.53
C ARG A 107 -14.25 -15.32 -5.74
N SER A 108 -13.20 -14.54 -5.53
CA SER A 108 -12.31 -14.05 -6.58
C SER A 108 -11.09 -14.94 -6.79
N GLY A 109 -11.05 -16.12 -6.15
CA GLY A 109 -10.03 -17.15 -6.38
C GLY A 109 -8.73 -16.94 -5.59
N PHE A 110 -8.73 -16.13 -4.53
CA PHE A 110 -7.59 -16.04 -3.63
C PHE A 110 -7.46 -17.30 -2.77
N GLU A 111 -6.23 -17.73 -2.51
CA GLU A 111 -5.96 -18.98 -1.81
C GLU A 111 -6.14 -18.83 -0.30
N VAL A 112 -6.58 -19.89 0.38
CA VAL A 112 -6.66 -19.90 1.84
C VAL A 112 -5.24 -19.80 2.42
N GLY A 113 -5.04 -18.85 3.34
CA GLY A 113 -3.75 -18.53 3.92
C GLY A 113 -2.98 -17.44 3.16
N GLU A 114 -3.45 -17.01 1.98
CA GLU A 114 -2.84 -15.91 1.24
C GLU A 114 -2.98 -14.59 2.03
N THR A 115 -1.92 -13.78 2.08
CA THR A 115 -1.96 -12.43 2.66
C THR A 115 -2.26 -11.42 1.54
N VAL A 116 -3.36 -10.68 1.69
CA VAL A 116 -3.83 -9.69 0.70
C VAL A 116 -3.90 -8.32 1.37
N ASN A 117 -3.09 -7.39 0.88
CA ASN A 117 -3.18 -5.97 1.18
C ASN A 117 -4.24 -5.34 0.26
N TYR A 118 -5.12 -4.48 0.77
CA TYR A 118 -6.15 -3.82 -0.01
C TYR A 118 -6.43 -2.40 0.50
N GLY A 119 -7.03 -1.57 -0.35
CA GLY A 119 -7.23 -0.15 -0.04
C GLY A 119 -5.92 0.62 0.10
N ALA A 120 -4.85 0.16 -0.56
CA ALA A 120 -3.57 0.84 -0.57
C ALA A 120 -3.66 2.12 -1.43
N THR A 121 -2.99 3.17 -1.00
CA THR A 121 -2.97 4.46 -1.72
C THR A 121 -1.67 4.58 -2.49
N PRO A 122 -1.70 4.73 -3.84
CA PRO A 122 -0.48 4.87 -4.63
C PRO A 122 0.27 6.16 -4.26
N ILE A 123 1.59 6.05 -4.19
CA ILE A 123 2.51 7.17 -4.09
C ILE A 123 3.06 7.42 -5.50
N GLN A 124 2.68 8.56 -6.08
CA GLN A 124 3.19 8.97 -7.39
C GLN A 124 4.64 9.47 -7.24
N LEU A 125 5.57 8.81 -7.91
CA LEU A 125 7.00 9.12 -7.93
C LEU A 125 7.35 9.99 -9.15
N SER A 126 6.61 11.08 -9.37
CA SER A 126 6.76 11.92 -10.57
C SER A 126 6.91 13.41 -10.23
N ASP A 127 7.73 14.07 -11.05
CA ASP A 127 8.26 15.42 -10.99
C ASP A 127 7.27 16.55 -11.41
N GLY A 128 6.00 16.26 -11.64
CA GLY A 128 5.18 17.14 -12.49
C GLY A 128 4.01 17.91 -11.88
N LEU A 129 3.54 17.62 -10.66
CA LEU A 129 2.17 18.01 -10.28
C LEU A 129 2.05 18.89 -9.02
N GLY A 130 3.16 19.28 -8.39
CA GLY A 130 3.16 20.13 -7.19
C GLY A 130 2.66 19.42 -5.93
N VAL A 131 2.68 20.12 -4.79
CA VAL A 131 2.35 19.56 -3.46
C VAL A 131 0.92 18.98 -3.40
N ASP A 132 -0.01 19.54 -4.17
CA ASP A 132 -1.42 19.11 -4.25
C ASP A 132 -1.59 17.72 -4.88
N ALA A 133 -0.58 17.23 -5.60
CA ALA A 133 -0.61 15.89 -6.21
C ALA A 133 -0.05 14.78 -5.31
N HIS A 134 0.56 15.15 -4.18
CA HIS A 134 1.25 14.21 -3.30
C HIS A 134 0.85 14.43 -1.83
N PRO A 135 -0.37 14.06 -1.41
CA PRO A 135 -0.80 14.21 -0.02
C PRO A 135 0.17 13.49 0.93
N GLY A 136 0.83 14.30 1.77
CA GLY A 136 1.81 13.85 2.76
C GLY A 136 3.22 13.59 2.22
N LEU A 137 3.60 14.14 1.06
CA LEU A 137 4.98 14.16 0.58
C LEU A 137 5.39 15.58 0.22
N GLU A 138 6.62 15.94 0.59
CA GLU A 138 7.18 17.27 0.33
C GLU A 138 8.68 17.14 0.05
N VAL A 139 9.23 18.02 -0.79
CA VAL A 139 10.69 18.14 -0.93
C VAL A 139 11.20 19.13 0.11
N VAL A 140 11.99 18.66 1.07
CA VAL A 140 12.63 19.47 2.11
C VAL A 140 14.12 19.25 2.04
N GLY A 141 14.90 20.32 1.86
CA GLY A 141 16.37 20.22 1.80
C GLY A 141 16.91 19.39 0.63
N GLY A 142 16.14 19.20 -0.45
CA GLY A 142 16.53 18.36 -1.60
C GLY A 142 16.21 16.87 -1.44
N GLU A 143 15.47 16.50 -0.38
CA GLU A 143 15.01 15.13 -0.16
C GLU A 143 13.49 15.06 -0.15
N VAL A 144 12.94 13.95 -0.65
CA VAL A 144 11.51 13.68 -0.53
C VAL A 144 11.23 13.18 0.88
N VAL A 145 10.51 14.00 1.64
CA VAL A 145 10.11 13.74 3.01
C VAL A 145 8.67 13.27 3.07
N LEU A 146 8.46 12.22 3.85
CA LEU A 146 7.16 11.64 4.13
C LEU A 146 6.59 12.19 5.43
N HIS A 147 5.42 12.83 5.34
CA HIS A 147 4.69 13.37 6.49
C HIS A 147 3.61 12.37 6.95
N TRP A 148 3.72 11.93 8.20
CA TRP A 148 2.75 11.02 8.81
C TRP A 148 1.54 11.82 9.32
N GLY A 149 0.32 11.37 8.99
CA GLY A 149 -0.93 12.00 9.44
C GLY A 149 -1.53 13.07 8.50
N ALA A 150 -0.91 13.37 7.36
CA ALA A 150 -1.44 14.32 6.37
C ALA A 150 -2.51 13.72 5.42
N VAL A 151 -2.90 12.44 5.62
CA VAL A 151 -3.91 11.76 4.80
C VAL A 151 -5.21 11.60 5.63
N PRO A 152 -6.38 12.03 5.13
CA PRO A 152 -7.65 11.81 5.81
C PRO A 152 -7.87 10.32 6.13
N GLY A 153 -8.10 10.00 7.41
CA GLY A 153 -8.39 8.63 7.87
C GLY A 153 -7.19 7.83 8.37
N ALA A 154 -5.98 8.37 8.38
CA ALA A 154 -4.88 7.76 9.13
C ALA A 154 -5.22 7.78 10.63
N GLN A 155 -5.22 6.62 11.29
CA GLN A 155 -5.40 6.55 12.75
C GLN A 155 -4.41 7.51 13.41
N ALA A 156 -4.92 8.51 14.14
CA ALA A 156 -4.18 9.53 14.88
C ALA A 156 -3.44 8.94 16.10
N GLY A 157 -2.57 7.96 15.87
CA GLY A 157 -1.80 7.25 16.90
C GLY A 157 -0.28 7.33 16.71
N LEU A 158 0.20 7.81 15.58
CA LEU A 158 1.61 8.18 15.38
C LEU A 158 1.64 9.70 15.29
N GLY A 159 2.31 10.34 16.26
CA GLY A 159 2.19 11.76 16.57
C GLY A 159 2.09 12.68 15.35
N ALA A 160 1.11 13.58 15.38
CA ALA A 160 1.04 14.70 14.47
C ALA A 160 2.41 15.42 14.48
N GLY A 161 3.13 15.38 13.36
CA GLY A 161 4.42 16.05 13.19
C GLY A 161 5.66 15.16 13.02
N SER A 162 5.52 13.83 12.88
CA SER A 162 6.66 13.03 12.43
C SER A 162 6.82 13.13 10.93
N SER A 163 8.02 13.52 10.49
CA SER A 163 8.44 13.51 9.10
C SER A 163 9.74 12.70 8.99
N SER A 164 9.89 11.95 7.89
CA SER A 164 11.09 11.13 7.66
C SER A 164 11.49 11.18 6.19
N ALA A 165 12.78 11.27 5.91
CA ALA A 165 13.29 11.09 4.55
C ALA A 165 12.86 9.72 4.02
N LEU A 166 12.13 9.72 2.89
CA LEU A 166 11.50 8.50 2.39
C LEU A 166 12.54 7.47 1.92
N ALA A 167 13.66 7.94 1.38
CA ALA A 167 14.78 7.07 0.99
C ALA A 167 15.37 6.34 2.21
N ALA A 168 15.64 7.06 3.32
CA ALA A 168 16.17 6.45 4.54
C ALA A 168 15.17 5.47 5.18
N TYR A 169 13.88 5.82 5.21
CA TYR A 169 12.82 4.90 5.66
C TYR A 169 12.79 3.61 4.84
N LEU A 170 12.97 3.73 3.53
CA LEU A 170 13.02 2.60 2.60
C LEU A 170 14.26 1.72 2.85
N ASP A 171 15.42 2.35 3.06
CA ASP A 171 16.67 1.67 3.41
C ASP A 171 16.51 0.79 4.65
N ASP A 172 15.98 1.37 5.72
CA ASP A 172 15.74 0.65 6.98
C ASP A 172 14.77 -0.53 6.78
N ALA A 173 13.69 -0.31 6.03
CA ALA A 173 12.70 -1.35 5.77
C ALA A 173 13.26 -2.49 4.92
N VAL A 174 14.09 -2.18 3.91
CA VAL A 174 14.79 -3.18 3.10
C VAL A 174 15.81 -3.94 3.94
N ALA A 175 16.59 -3.27 4.79
CA ALA A 175 17.55 -3.91 5.68
C ALA A 175 16.85 -4.94 6.58
N LEU A 176 15.73 -4.58 7.21
CA LEU A 176 14.93 -5.48 8.06
C LEU A 176 14.42 -6.72 7.31
N LEU A 177 13.95 -6.58 6.07
CA LEU A 177 13.45 -7.71 5.27
C LEU A 177 14.56 -8.59 4.71
N THR A 178 15.74 -8.02 4.51
CA THR A 178 16.89 -8.70 3.91
C THR A 178 17.87 -9.25 4.94
N GLY A 179 17.66 -8.95 6.23
CA GLY A 179 18.51 -9.37 7.35
C GLY A 179 19.87 -8.67 7.37
N ARG A 180 19.93 -7.39 6.98
CA ARG A 180 21.12 -6.53 7.10
C ARG A 180 21.09 -5.70 8.38
#